data_AF-A0A8X6F187-F1
#
_entry.id   AF-A0A8X6F187-F1
#
_cell.length_a   1.000
_cell.length_b   1.000
_cell.length_c   1.000
_cell.angle_alpha   90.00
_cell.angle_beta   90.00
_cell.angle_gamma   90.00
#
_symmetry.space_group_name_H-M   'P 1'
#
loop_
_entity.id
_entity.type
_entity.pdbx_description
1 polymer ?
#
loop_
_entity_poly.entity_id
_entity_poly.type
_entity_poly.pdbx_seq_one_letter_code
_entity_poly.pdbx_strand_id
1 'polypeptide(L)'
;MYLNLIFLFSSLLVILPICSSDGDFLLDCYEEGLCGSEEGKRRGLQCISLLSQKDIDIMYETLNRRYPGTKDMKDILDEACLDLKKAKENIDYYFVEKDKLEVGYTEEESTQIITSRACLMVMVAECQLKKSMMGIFGR
;
A
#
# COMPACT_ATOMS: atom_id res chain seq x y z
N MET A 1 -33.03 13.68 0.28
CA MET A 1 -32.64 13.60 1.71
C MET A 1 -32.39 12.14 2.13
N TYR A 2 -31.66 11.36 1.30
CA TYR A 2 -31.33 9.94 1.50
C TYR A 2 -29.90 9.55 1.05
N LEU A 3 -29.10 10.44 0.43
CA LEU A 3 -27.79 10.07 -0.12
C LEU A 3 -26.59 10.43 0.79
N ASN A 4 -26.79 11.24 1.83
CA ASN A 4 -25.74 11.49 2.82
C ASN A 4 -25.38 10.21 3.60
N LEU A 5 -26.24 9.20 3.61
CA LEU A 5 -25.97 7.87 4.16
C LEU A 5 -24.97 7.05 3.29
N ILE A 6 -24.80 7.41 2.01
CA ILE A 6 -23.87 6.76 1.06
C ILE A 6 -22.47 7.38 1.16
N PHE A 7 -22.37 8.69 1.43
CA PHE A 7 -21.10 9.35 1.79
C PHE A 7 -20.54 8.83 3.13
N LEU A 8 -21.44 8.43 4.03
CA LEU A 8 -21.14 7.89 5.37
C LEU A 8 -20.74 6.40 5.38
N PHE A 9 -20.99 5.63 4.31
CA PHE A 9 -20.47 4.27 4.16
C PHE A 9 -19.16 4.23 3.35
N SER A 10 -18.99 5.08 2.32
CA SER A 10 -17.96 4.87 1.28
C SER A 10 -16.62 5.59 1.45
N SER A 11 -16.42 6.32 2.55
CA SER A 11 -15.09 6.45 3.15
C SER A 11 -14.59 5.12 3.74
N LEU A 12 -15.40 4.05 3.62
CA LEU A 12 -15.08 2.60 3.62
C LEU A 12 -13.57 2.38 3.72
N LEU A 13 -13.11 2.24 4.97
CA LEU A 13 -11.70 2.07 5.28
C LEU A 13 -10.89 3.31 4.87
N VAL A 14 -10.93 4.33 5.74
CA VAL A 14 -9.77 5.18 5.96
C VAL A 14 -8.56 4.25 6.08
N ILE A 15 -7.87 4.08 4.95
CA ILE A 15 -6.45 3.75 4.84
C ILE A 15 -6.12 2.59 5.77
N LEU A 16 -6.60 1.36 5.53
CA LEU A 16 -6.51 0.30 6.53
C LEU A 16 -5.15 0.33 7.26
N PRO A 17 -5.10 0.79 8.53
CA PRO A 17 -4.07 0.32 9.40
C PRO A 17 -4.24 -1.18 9.41
N ILE A 18 -3.15 -1.92 9.52
CA ILE A 18 -3.12 -3.35 9.29
C ILE A 18 -3.71 -4.09 10.52
N CYS A 19 -4.98 -3.79 10.81
CA CYS A 19 -5.68 -3.92 12.09
C CYS A 19 -7.08 -4.55 11.98
N SER A 20 -7.47 -5.16 10.85
CA SER A 20 -8.54 -6.17 10.91
C SER A 20 -7.92 -7.56 11.06
N SER A 21 -8.65 -8.46 11.69
CA SER A 21 -8.33 -9.89 11.81
C SER A 21 -8.13 -10.62 10.46
N ASP A 22 -8.22 -9.90 9.33
CA ASP A 22 -7.93 -10.36 7.96
C ASP A 22 -6.51 -9.99 7.49
N GLY A 23 -5.66 -9.48 8.41
CA GLY A 23 -4.31 -8.99 8.10
C GLY A 23 -3.42 -10.01 7.39
N ASP A 24 -3.58 -11.30 7.67
CA ASP A 24 -2.83 -12.38 7.00
C ASP A 24 -3.31 -12.58 5.56
N PHE A 25 -4.61 -12.46 5.29
CA PHE A 25 -5.17 -12.66 3.95
C PHE A 25 -4.81 -11.52 2.97
N LEU A 26 -4.68 -10.29 3.49
CA LEU A 26 -4.17 -9.16 2.71
C LEU A 26 -2.66 -9.29 2.45
N LEU A 27 -1.89 -9.77 3.45
CA LEU A 27 -0.47 -10.05 3.30
C LEU A 27 -0.21 -11.10 2.22
N ASP A 28 -0.99 -12.19 2.18
CA ASP A 28 -0.87 -13.21 1.13
C ASP A 28 -1.09 -12.62 -0.27
N CYS A 29 -2.03 -11.68 -0.41
CA CYS A 29 -2.29 -11.04 -1.71
C CYS A 29 -1.26 -9.97 -2.07
N TYR A 30 -0.63 -9.32 -1.09
CA TYR A 30 0.57 -8.55 -1.35
C TYR A 30 1.73 -9.46 -1.75
N GLU A 31 1.90 -10.60 -1.09
CA GLU A 31 2.94 -11.57 -1.44
C GLU A 31 2.78 -12.05 -2.87
N GLU A 32 1.61 -12.56 -3.26
CA GLU A 32 1.37 -13.07 -4.60
C GLU A 32 1.31 -11.96 -5.66
N GLY A 33 0.63 -10.85 -5.37
CA GLY A 33 0.30 -9.80 -6.33
C GLY A 33 1.40 -8.76 -6.53
N LEU A 34 2.14 -8.44 -5.46
CA LEU A 34 3.22 -7.45 -5.48
C LEU A 34 4.60 -8.12 -5.56
N CYS A 35 4.85 -9.16 -4.76
CA CYS A 35 6.17 -9.78 -4.64
C CYS A 35 6.36 -11.07 -5.46
N GLY A 36 5.26 -11.72 -5.86
CA GLY A 36 5.28 -13.03 -6.53
C GLY A 36 5.69 -12.98 -8.00
N SER A 37 5.86 -11.79 -8.57
CA SER A 37 6.35 -11.62 -9.95
C SER A 37 7.01 -10.25 -10.16
N GLU A 38 7.93 -10.19 -11.13
CA GLU A 38 8.55 -8.92 -11.56
C GLU A 38 7.51 -7.92 -12.11
N GLU A 39 6.45 -8.41 -12.74
CA GLU A 39 5.34 -7.58 -13.19
C GLU A 39 4.56 -6.97 -12.01
N GLY A 40 4.35 -7.75 -10.94
CA GLY A 40 3.78 -7.28 -9.69
C GLY A 40 4.59 -6.14 -9.09
N LYS A 41 5.91 -6.33 -8.96
CA LYS A 41 6.82 -5.30 -8.44
C LYS A 41 6.82 -4.05 -9.30
N ARG A 42 6.86 -4.22 -10.63
CA ARG A 42 6.80 -3.11 -11.61
C ARG A 42 5.53 -2.30 -11.44
N ARG A 43 4.36 -2.95 -11.33
CA ARG A 43 3.08 -2.27 -11.07
C ARG A 43 3.06 -1.58 -9.71
N GLY A 44 3.61 -2.19 -8.68
CA GLY A 44 3.77 -1.58 -7.36
C GLY A 44 4.57 -0.28 -7.40
N LEU A 45 5.73 -0.30 -8.08
CA LEU A 45 6.54 0.90 -8.30
C LEU A 45 5.81 1.96 -9.12
N GLN A 46 5.02 1.56 -10.11
CA GLN A 46 4.16 2.49 -10.84
C GLN A 46 3.13 3.15 -9.92
N CYS A 47 2.47 2.40 -9.04
CA CYS A 47 1.54 2.98 -8.08
C CYS A 47 2.25 3.94 -7.11
N ILE A 48 3.46 3.59 -6.63
CA ILE A 48 4.28 4.47 -5.77
C ILE A 48 4.68 5.74 -6.52
N SER A 49 5.00 5.65 -7.82
CA SER A 49 5.38 6.82 -8.64
C SER A 49 4.26 7.85 -8.85
N LEU A 50 3.01 7.51 -8.49
CA LEU A 50 1.88 8.45 -8.48
C LEU A 50 1.89 9.39 -7.27
N LEU A 51 2.72 9.11 -6.26
CA LEU A 51 2.90 10.00 -5.12
C LEU A 51 3.58 11.30 -5.53
N SER A 52 3.35 12.33 -4.73
CA SER A 52 4.15 13.55 -4.80
C SER A 52 5.62 13.23 -4.53
N GLN A 53 6.55 13.99 -5.13
CA GLN A 53 7.98 13.84 -4.83
C GLN A 53 8.25 13.98 -3.32
N LYS A 54 7.51 14.89 -2.67
CA LYS A 54 7.55 15.11 -1.22
C LYS A 54 7.24 13.83 -0.43
N ASP A 55 6.19 13.08 -0.81
CA ASP A 55 5.87 11.81 -0.16
C ASP A 55 6.90 10.72 -0.45
N ILE A 56 7.44 10.68 -1.67
CA ILE A 56 8.50 9.75 -2.05
C ILE A 56 9.74 10.00 -1.19
N ASP A 57 10.14 11.26 -1.02
CA ASP A 57 11.30 11.65 -0.22
C ASP A 57 11.10 11.28 1.26
N ILE A 58 9.94 11.62 1.84
CA ILE A 58 9.62 11.26 3.24
C ILE A 58 9.61 9.74 3.42
N MET A 59 8.97 9.01 2.50
CA MET A 59 8.90 7.55 2.55
C MET A 59 10.28 6.93 2.44
N TYR A 60 11.09 7.37 1.48
CA TYR A 60 12.45 6.89 1.26
C TYR A 60 13.35 7.18 2.46
N GLU A 61 13.39 8.42 2.95
CA GLU A 61 14.20 8.79 4.11
C GLU A 61 13.83 7.99 5.37
N THR A 62 12.54 7.71 5.55
CA THR A 62 12.06 6.97 6.72
C THR A 62 12.37 5.48 6.61
N LEU A 63 12.09 4.88 5.46
CA LEU A 63 12.26 3.44 5.23
C LEU A 63 13.73 3.05 5.02
N ASN A 64 14.56 3.90 4.43
CA ASN A 64 15.99 3.63 4.26
C ASN A 64 16.71 3.46 5.62
N ARG A 65 16.25 4.12 6.69
CA ARG A 65 16.75 3.88 8.06
C ARG A 65 16.51 2.44 8.54
N ARG A 66 15.49 1.76 8.00
CA ARG A 66 15.10 0.38 8.34
C ARG A 66 15.61 -0.65 7.33
N TYR A 67 15.94 -0.20 6.12
CA TYR A 67 16.55 -0.98 5.03
C TYR A 67 17.89 -0.34 4.60
N PRO A 68 18.93 -0.46 5.43
CA PRO A 68 20.20 0.21 5.16
C PRO A 68 20.84 -0.33 3.88
N GLY A 69 21.34 0.57 3.04
CA GLY A 69 22.02 0.22 1.79
C GLY A 69 21.13 0.26 0.55
N THR A 70 19.83 0.53 0.71
CA THR A 70 18.91 0.83 -0.39
C THR A 70 19.24 2.20 -1.01
N LYS A 71 19.16 2.30 -2.35
CA LYS A 71 19.48 3.53 -3.10
C LYS A 71 18.25 4.24 -3.65
N ASP A 72 17.15 3.51 -3.81
CA ASP A 72 15.88 4.01 -4.31
C ASP A 72 14.70 3.20 -3.77
N MET A 73 13.48 3.57 -4.18
CA MET A 73 12.25 2.88 -3.79
C MET A 73 12.14 1.46 -4.34
N LYS A 74 12.84 1.14 -5.44
CA LYS A 74 12.87 -0.22 -5.98
C LYS A 74 13.68 -1.12 -5.06
N ASP A 75 14.84 -0.69 -4.59
CA ASP A 75 15.64 -1.45 -3.62
C ASP A 75 14.85 -1.68 -2.32
N ILE A 76 14.12 -0.67 -1.84
CA ILE A 76 13.24 -0.81 -0.66
C ILE A 76 12.13 -1.83 -0.91
N LEU A 77 11.51 -1.82 -2.10
CA LEU A 77 10.48 -2.80 -2.45
C LEU A 77 11.06 -4.22 -2.54
N ASP A 78 12.24 -4.37 -3.14
CA ASP A 78 12.93 -5.65 -3.25
C ASP A 78 13.25 -6.21 -1.86
N GLU A 79 13.78 -5.40 -0.94
CA GLU A 79 14.02 -5.78 0.46
C GLU A 79 12.71 -6.10 1.22
N ALA A 80 11.66 -5.30 1.02
CA ALA A 80 10.36 -5.53 1.63
C ALA A 80 9.74 -6.87 1.19
N CYS A 81 9.98 -7.27 -0.06
CA CYS A 81 9.52 -8.56 -0.59
C CYS A 81 10.28 -9.77 -0.05
N LEU A 82 11.43 -9.60 0.62
CA LEU A 82 12.15 -10.70 1.27
C LEU A 82 11.53 -11.09 2.62
N ASP A 83 10.88 -10.14 3.30
CA ASP A 83 10.23 -10.36 4.59
C ASP A 83 9.02 -9.40 4.73
N LEU A 84 7.86 -9.87 4.30
CA LEU A 84 6.63 -9.08 4.30
C LEU A 84 6.13 -8.73 5.70
N LYS A 85 6.46 -9.54 6.71
CA LYS A 85 6.10 -9.24 8.09
C LYS A 85 6.90 -8.05 8.59
N LYS A 86 8.20 -8.04 8.34
CA LYS A 86 9.07 -6.88 8.60
C LYS A 86 8.68 -5.67 7.74
N ALA A 87 8.26 -5.88 6.49
CA ALA A 87 7.76 -4.82 5.64
C ALA A 87 6.53 -4.13 6.22
N LYS A 88 5.57 -4.91 6.71
CA LYS A 88 4.40 -4.40 7.46
C LYS A 88 4.82 -3.53 8.63
N GLU A 89 5.73 -4.01 9.49
CA GLU A 89 6.22 -3.25 10.64
C GLU A 89 6.92 -1.94 10.24
N ASN A 90 7.63 -1.94 9.11
CA ASN A 90 8.32 -0.76 8.60
C ASN A 90 7.36 0.25 7.97
N ILE A 91 6.28 -0.20 7.34
CA ILE A 91 5.20 0.67 6.85
C ILE A 91 4.43 1.32 8.01
N ASP A 92 4.13 0.55 9.06
CA ASP A 92 3.52 1.10 10.28
C ASP A 92 4.42 2.17 10.92
N TYR A 93 5.72 1.91 10.99
CA TYR A 93 6.71 2.90 11.43
C TYR A 93 6.71 4.16 10.55
N TYR A 94 6.65 4.02 9.23
CA TYR A 94 6.55 5.16 8.32
C TYR A 94 5.34 6.04 8.62
N PHE A 95 4.16 5.46 8.83
CA PHE A 95 2.97 6.24 9.16
C PHE A 95 3.09 6.99 10.48
N VAL A 96 3.68 6.35 11.50
CA VAL A 96 3.95 6.98 12.81
C VAL A 96 4.94 8.14 12.67
N GLU A 97 6.01 7.99 11.91
CA GLU A 97 6.98 9.08 11.70
C GLU A 97 6.41 10.21 10.85
N LYS A 98 5.68 9.88 9.79
CA LYS A 98 5.03 10.86 8.92
C LYS A 98 4.05 11.75 9.68
N ASP A 99 3.29 11.18 10.62
CA ASP A 99 2.34 11.93 11.45
C ASP A 99 3.06 12.99 12.33
N LYS A 100 4.26 12.65 12.85
CA LYS A 100 5.08 13.57 13.65
C LYS A 100 5.65 14.75 12.85
N LEU A 101 5.70 14.64 11.52
CA LEU A 101 6.24 15.69 10.65
C LEU A 101 5.22 16.78 10.32
N GLU A 102 3.96 16.64 10.77
CA GLU A 102 2.86 17.59 10.52
C GLU A 102 2.78 18.04 9.05
N VAL A 103 2.89 17.07 8.15
CA VAL A 103 3.05 17.32 6.71
C VAL A 103 1.77 17.95 6.15
N GLY A 104 1.82 19.25 5.86
CA GLY A 104 0.75 19.94 5.13
C GLY A 104 0.71 19.49 3.67
N TYR A 105 -0.49 19.19 3.16
CA TYR A 105 -0.70 18.81 1.76
C TYR A 105 -1.62 19.81 1.05
N THR A 106 -1.28 20.10 -0.20
CA THR A 106 -2.20 20.70 -1.16
C THR A 106 -3.28 19.70 -1.56
N GLU A 107 -4.34 20.20 -2.21
CA GLU A 107 -5.40 19.35 -2.77
C GLU A 107 -4.84 18.38 -3.84
N GLU A 108 -3.89 18.85 -4.65
CA GLU A 108 -3.23 18.04 -5.67
C GLU A 108 -2.43 16.89 -5.05
N GLU A 109 -1.57 17.18 -4.06
CA GLU A 109 -0.78 16.16 -3.37
C GLU A 109 -1.69 15.16 -2.61
N SER A 110 -2.79 15.64 -2.02
CA SER A 110 -3.78 14.77 -1.39
C SER A 110 -4.42 13.81 -2.41
N THR A 111 -4.73 14.30 -3.60
CA THR A 111 -5.28 13.49 -4.70
C THR A 111 -4.27 12.46 -5.18
N GLN A 112 -2.98 12.82 -5.28
CA GLN A 112 -1.89 11.90 -5.63
C GLN A 112 -1.75 10.76 -4.61
N ILE A 113 -1.81 11.06 -3.30
CA ILE A 113 -1.79 10.04 -2.23
C ILE A 113 -2.96 9.07 -2.37
N ILE A 114 -4.17 9.59 -2.57
CA ILE A 114 -5.39 8.78 -2.73
C ILE A 114 -5.25 7.88 -3.97
N THR A 115 -4.79 8.43 -5.08
CA THR A 115 -4.66 7.71 -6.36
C THR A 115 -3.61 6.60 -6.26
N SER A 116 -2.45 6.89 -5.65
CA SER A 116 -1.40 5.91 -5.41
C SER A 116 -1.90 4.73 -4.58
N ARG A 117 -2.63 5.01 -3.48
CA ARG A 117 -3.20 3.98 -2.61
C ARG A 117 -4.28 3.16 -3.32
N ALA A 118 -5.16 3.81 -4.08
CA ALA A 118 -6.18 3.12 -4.86
C ALA A 118 -5.54 2.15 -5.89
N CYS A 119 -4.46 2.58 -6.55
CA CYS A 119 -3.69 1.73 -7.47
C CYS A 119 -3.16 0.45 -6.78
N LEU A 120 -2.55 0.58 -5.59
CA LEU A 120 -2.09 -0.58 -4.82
C LEU A 120 -3.25 -1.49 -4.36
N MET A 121 -4.38 -0.90 -3.95
CA MET A 121 -5.57 -1.67 -3.55
C MET A 121 -6.17 -2.46 -4.71
N VAL A 122 -6.15 -1.95 -5.93
CA VAL A 122 -6.61 -2.69 -7.12
C VAL A 122 -5.80 -3.97 -7.31
N MET A 123 -4.47 -3.92 -7.11
CA MET A 123 -3.63 -5.12 -7.21
C MET A 123 -4.02 -6.19 -6.17
N VAL A 124 -4.32 -5.77 -4.95
CA VAL A 124 -4.79 -6.69 -3.88
C VAL A 124 -6.18 -7.24 -4.22
N ALA A 125 -7.10 -6.40 -4.70
CA ALA A 125 -8.44 -6.81 -5.08
C ALA A 125 -8.43 -7.82 -6.25
N GLU A 126 -7.56 -7.63 -7.24
CA GLU A 126 -7.37 -8.58 -8.35
C GLU A 126 -6.96 -9.97 -7.83
N CYS A 127 -6.04 -10.03 -6.87
CA CYS A 127 -5.66 -11.28 -6.21
C CYS A 127 -6.85 -11.93 -5.50
N GLN A 128 -7.60 -11.17 -4.71
CA GLN A 128 -8.77 -11.68 -3.98
C GLN A 128 -9.85 -12.22 -4.92
N LEU A 129 -10.12 -11.52 -6.02
CA LEU A 129 -11.06 -11.97 -7.05
C LEU A 129 -10.60 -13.28 -7.68
N LYS A 130 -9.31 -13.40 -8.01
CA LYS A 130 -8.73 -14.63 -8.56
C LYS A 130 -8.87 -15.81 -7.59
N LYS A 131 -8.54 -15.62 -6.31
CA LYS A 131 -8.72 -16.65 -5.27
C LYS A 131 -10.18 -17.06 -5.12
N SER A 132 -11.10 -16.11 -5.13
CA SER A 132 -12.54 -16.36 -5.02
C SER A 132 -13.08 -17.14 -6.22
N MET A 133 -12.63 -16.82 -7.45
CA MET A 133 -13.02 -17.56 -8.66
C MET A 133 -12.45 -18.99 -8.66
N MET A 134 -11.20 -19.19 -8.23
CA MET A 134 -10.62 -20.54 -8.10
C MET A 134 -11.37 -21.40 -7.06
N GLY A 135 -11.87 -20.81 -5.98
CA GLY A 135 -12.72 -21.50 -5.00
C GLY A 135 -14.13 -21.86 -5.51
N ILE A 136 -14.66 -21.09 -6.48
CA ILE A 136 -15.98 -21.34 -7.08
C ILE A 136 -15.92 -22.44 -8.16
N PHE A 137 -14.84 -22.50 -8.95
CA PHE A 137 -14.67 -23.50 -10.01
C PHE A 137 -13.96 -24.80 -9.56
N GLY A 138 -13.67 -24.93 -8.26
CA GLY A 138 -13.00 -26.09 -7.65
C GLY A 138 -13.94 -27.04 -6.88
N ARG A 139 -15.25 -26.99 -7.10
CA ARG A 139 -16.22 -28.00 -6.62
C ARG A 139 -16.95 -28.68 -7.75
#